data_AF-A0A428T817-F1
#
_entry.id   AF-A0A428T817-F1
#
_cell.length_a   1.000
_cell.length_b   1.000
_cell.length_c   1.000
_cell.angle_alpha   90.00
_cell.angle_beta   90.00
_cell.angle_gamma   90.00
#
_symmetry.space_group_name_H-M   'P 1'
#
loop_
_entity.id
_entity.type
_entity.pdbx_description
1 polymer ?
#
loop_
_entity_poly.entity_id
_entity_poly.type
_entity_poly.pdbx_seq_one_letter_code
_entity_poly.pdbx_strand_id
1 'polypeptide(L)'
;MHLIPSLHPKARDQHVPDKPPGLFFKLAGANFIYFQLLFLSLFCYIFGSLFQQTSKIHNVRIAFVDYDGDAIGRAVRIAYAALQGKGFPSLIERSGSEFPTINNLVGAVCRTEYWGALYVVKGASMRLHEALTGDKTYNNSDVIGYIWNEAFYPITVDSTVSANIKLLSDTARVAYTTANGTANISSITGPAALSAFANPWKLRSINIQPTLQGSRSIYNTVVIIIVLMEQFFYLGTLNGRHAELKVYALLNPYRIIATRNLIALSYTFTSSLLNTGALWAFRAGWHVNGNQFVLSWMTLWLFAHMNFLIFDIFTIWLSPVFVPMALISWLIFNITSVLLPFPLSSGFYRIGYMFPAHNFYQVLVDIWSRGCNPQLYYALPILFAWELVGLVLTSVGVFRRCRFARAARAS
;
A
#
# COMPACT_ATOMS: atom_id res chain seq x y z
N MET A 1 13.31 50.69 -29.95
CA MET A 1 12.36 49.56 -29.88
C MET A 1 13.00 48.39 -30.62
N HIS A 2 13.77 47.55 -29.92
CA HIS A 2 14.54 46.46 -30.52
C HIS A 2 13.62 45.26 -30.78
N LEU A 3 13.47 44.88 -32.05
CA LEU A 3 12.81 43.64 -32.47
C LEU A 3 13.68 42.44 -32.09
N ILE A 4 13.09 41.56 -31.29
CA ILE A 4 13.60 40.23 -30.93
C ILE A 4 13.70 39.40 -32.22
N PRO A 5 14.86 38.81 -32.57
CA PRO A 5 14.93 37.88 -33.69
C PRO A 5 14.26 36.55 -33.31
N SER A 6 13.43 36.05 -34.21
CA SER A 6 12.58 34.86 -34.06
C SER A 6 13.35 33.61 -33.59
N LEU A 7 12.82 32.94 -32.57
CA LEU A 7 13.36 31.74 -31.91
C LEU A 7 13.12 30.42 -32.66
N HIS A 8 12.98 30.46 -33.99
CA HIS A 8 12.79 29.27 -34.81
C HIS A 8 13.78 29.26 -35.99
N PRO A 9 14.73 28.31 -36.04
CA PRO A 9 15.50 28.11 -37.25
C PRO A 9 14.54 27.64 -38.35
N LYS A 10 14.51 28.37 -39.47
CA LYS A 10 13.74 28.02 -40.66
C LYS A 10 14.14 26.60 -41.11
N ALA A 11 13.17 25.70 -41.14
CA ALA A 11 13.29 24.36 -41.71
C ALA A 11 13.38 24.45 -43.24
N ARG A 12 14.50 24.94 -43.77
CA ARG A 12 14.83 24.85 -45.18
C ARG A 12 16.19 24.20 -45.32
N ASP A 13 16.23 23.18 -46.16
CA ASP A 13 17.42 22.46 -46.63
C ASP A 13 17.90 21.28 -45.78
N GLN A 14 16.96 20.36 -45.46
CA GLN A 14 17.32 18.95 -45.27
C GLN A 14 16.76 18.14 -46.44
N HIS A 15 17.64 17.43 -47.13
CA HIS A 15 17.33 16.50 -48.22
C HIS A 15 16.28 15.48 -47.74
N VAL A 16 15.06 15.57 -48.29
CA VAL A 16 13.95 14.67 -47.95
C VAL A 16 14.22 13.34 -48.64
N PRO A 17 14.38 12.21 -47.91
CA PRO A 17 14.62 10.92 -48.55
C PRO A 17 13.38 10.49 -49.36
N ASP A 18 13.60 9.91 -50.55
CA ASP A 18 12.62 9.58 -51.61
C ASP A 18 11.47 8.60 -51.23
N LYS A 19 11.30 8.21 -49.96
CA LYS A 19 10.18 7.36 -49.48
C LYS A 19 9.58 7.79 -48.12
N PRO A 20 9.10 9.03 -47.94
CA PRO A 20 8.68 9.50 -46.61
C PRO A 20 7.33 8.95 -46.08
N PRO A 21 6.21 8.91 -46.85
CA PRO A 21 4.91 8.62 -46.24
C PRO A 21 4.73 7.13 -45.93
N GLY A 22 5.13 6.23 -46.84
CA GLY A 22 4.94 4.79 -46.65
C GLY A 22 5.73 4.21 -45.47
N LEU A 23 6.95 4.70 -45.22
CA LEU A 23 7.75 4.29 -44.05
C LEU A 23 7.17 4.89 -42.76
N PHE A 24 6.75 6.16 -42.79
CA PHE A 24 6.10 6.80 -41.65
C PHE A 24 4.83 6.05 -41.23
N PHE A 25 3.92 5.74 -42.16
CA PHE A 25 2.69 5.00 -41.85
C PHE A 25 2.99 3.58 -41.33
N LYS A 26 4.03 2.91 -41.84
CA LYS A 26 4.46 1.60 -41.30
C LYS A 26 4.97 1.71 -39.86
N LEU A 27 5.84 2.68 -39.56
CA LEU A 27 6.38 2.89 -38.22
C LEU A 27 5.30 3.36 -37.23
N ALA A 28 4.42 4.26 -37.66
CA ALA A 28 3.28 4.71 -36.88
C ALA A 28 2.31 3.56 -36.59
N GLY A 29 2.01 2.73 -37.60
CA GLY A 29 1.17 1.54 -37.45
C GLY A 29 1.78 0.50 -36.51
N ALA A 30 3.09 0.25 -36.58
CA ALA A 30 3.78 -0.63 -35.65
C ALA A 30 3.71 -0.10 -34.20
N ASN A 31 4.01 1.19 -33.99
CA ASN A 31 3.90 1.82 -32.67
C ASN A 31 2.48 1.78 -32.11
N PHE A 32 1.47 2.00 -32.96
CA PHE A 32 0.06 1.87 -32.59
C PHE A 32 -0.25 0.48 -32.04
N ILE A 33 0.18 -0.58 -32.75
CA ILE A 33 -0.02 -1.97 -32.30
C ILE A 33 0.71 -2.22 -30.97
N TYR A 34 1.97 -1.76 -30.84
CA TYR A 34 2.73 -1.93 -29.60
C TYR A 34 2.06 -1.27 -28.41
N PHE A 35 1.59 -0.02 -28.54
CA PHE A 35 0.87 0.64 -27.46
C PHE A 35 -0.44 -0.07 -27.13
N GLN A 36 -1.19 -0.54 -28.13
CA GLN A 36 -2.47 -1.18 -27.88
C GLN A 36 -2.34 -2.52 -27.15
N LEU A 37 -1.36 -3.34 -27.55
CA LEU A 37 -1.04 -4.59 -26.86
C LEU A 37 -0.49 -4.32 -25.46
N LEU A 38 0.33 -3.28 -25.30
CA LEU A 38 0.88 -2.91 -24.01
C LEU A 38 -0.23 -2.49 -23.03
N PHE A 39 -1.06 -1.52 -23.41
CA PHE A 39 -2.13 -1.05 -22.53
C PHE A 39 -3.13 -2.16 -22.22
N LEU A 40 -3.49 -2.99 -23.21
CA LEU A 40 -4.31 -4.18 -22.96
C LEU A 40 -3.68 -5.08 -21.89
N SER A 41 -2.38 -5.39 -22.03
CA SER A 41 -1.65 -6.22 -21.06
C SER A 41 -1.61 -5.61 -19.67
N LEU A 42 -1.38 -4.29 -19.57
CA LEU A 42 -1.35 -3.56 -18.31
C LEU A 42 -2.73 -3.50 -17.64
N PHE A 43 -3.80 -3.32 -18.41
CA PHE A 43 -5.16 -3.42 -17.90
C PHE A 43 -5.48 -4.82 -17.40
N CYS A 44 -5.13 -5.86 -18.17
CA CYS A 44 -5.28 -7.25 -17.74
C CYS A 44 -4.48 -7.52 -16.45
N TYR A 45 -3.29 -6.95 -16.31
CA TYR A 45 -2.47 -7.09 -15.10
C TYR A 45 -3.12 -6.44 -13.88
N ILE A 46 -3.58 -5.18 -13.99
CA ILE A 46 -4.27 -4.49 -12.88
C ILE A 46 -5.56 -5.21 -12.51
N PHE A 47 -6.48 -5.38 -13.47
CA PHE A 47 -7.79 -5.96 -13.18
C PHE A 47 -7.68 -7.42 -12.75
N GLY A 48 -6.73 -8.17 -13.33
CA GLY A 48 -6.45 -9.53 -12.91
C GLY A 48 -5.93 -9.61 -11.47
N SER A 49 -5.16 -8.63 -11.00
CA SER A 49 -4.69 -8.58 -9.60
C SER A 49 -5.83 -8.38 -8.60
N LEU A 50 -6.86 -7.62 -8.99
CA LEU A 50 -8.05 -7.31 -8.19
C LEU A 50 -9.17 -8.35 -8.38
N PHE A 51 -9.04 -9.22 -9.37
CA PHE A 51 -10.09 -10.15 -9.76
C PHE A 51 -10.44 -11.11 -8.61
N GLN A 52 -11.74 -11.19 -8.34
CA GLN A 52 -12.32 -12.05 -7.29
C GLN A 52 -11.72 -11.81 -5.89
N GLN A 53 -11.34 -10.56 -5.57
CA GLN A 53 -10.87 -10.24 -4.21
C GLN A 53 -11.87 -10.65 -3.11
N THR A 54 -13.18 -10.49 -3.36
CA THR A 54 -14.23 -10.82 -2.38
C THR A 54 -14.28 -12.31 -2.07
N SER A 55 -14.01 -13.20 -3.03
CA SER A 55 -14.00 -14.65 -2.78
C SER A 55 -12.71 -15.13 -2.10
N LYS A 56 -11.73 -14.23 -1.91
CA LYS A 56 -10.45 -14.49 -1.24
C LYS A 56 -10.39 -13.91 0.16
N ILE A 57 -11.48 -13.32 0.67
CA ILE A 57 -11.54 -12.75 2.02
C ILE A 57 -11.26 -13.82 3.08
N HIS A 58 -11.58 -15.09 2.83
CA HIS A 58 -11.19 -16.20 3.71
C HIS A 58 -9.68 -16.32 3.97
N ASN A 59 -8.81 -15.75 3.13
CA ASN A 59 -7.36 -15.71 3.40
C ASN A 59 -6.98 -14.70 4.51
N VAL A 60 -7.88 -13.79 4.86
CA VAL A 60 -7.74 -12.87 6.00
C VAL A 60 -7.99 -13.67 7.27
N ARG A 61 -6.97 -13.78 8.11
CA ARG A 61 -7.04 -14.56 9.36
C ARG A 61 -7.30 -13.62 10.53
N ILE A 62 -8.35 -13.92 11.30
CA ILE A 62 -8.72 -13.20 12.52
C ILE A 62 -8.56 -14.18 13.68
N ALA A 63 -7.75 -13.84 14.69
CA ALA A 63 -7.63 -14.67 15.89
C ALA A 63 -8.91 -14.58 16.73
N PHE A 64 -9.39 -15.69 17.26
CA PHE A 64 -10.48 -15.72 18.22
C PHE A 64 -10.02 -16.36 19.53
N VAL A 65 -10.15 -15.62 20.63
CA VAL A 65 -9.78 -16.11 21.97
C VAL A 65 -10.97 -15.97 22.91
N ASP A 66 -11.48 -17.10 23.37
CA ASP A 66 -12.58 -17.17 24.32
C ASP A 66 -12.03 -17.35 25.73
N TYR A 67 -11.88 -16.26 26.50
CA TYR A 67 -11.45 -16.34 27.90
C TYR A 67 -12.58 -16.72 28.86
N ASP A 68 -13.81 -16.75 28.37
CA ASP A 68 -15.02 -17.04 29.13
C ASP A 68 -15.33 -18.54 29.08
N GLY A 69 -15.24 -19.13 27.89
CA GLY A 69 -15.45 -20.57 27.65
C GLY A 69 -16.91 -21.01 27.71
N ASP A 70 -17.86 -20.06 27.71
CA ASP A 70 -19.28 -20.34 27.98
C ASP A 70 -20.21 -19.75 26.89
N ALA A 71 -21.44 -19.36 27.26
CA ALA A 71 -22.56 -19.05 26.38
C ALA A 71 -22.25 -18.00 25.31
N ILE A 72 -21.54 -16.93 25.66
CA ILE A 72 -21.17 -15.86 24.73
C ILE A 72 -20.18 -16.37 23.68
N GLY A 73 -19.15 -17.10 24.12
CA GLY A 73 -18.19 -17.73 23.21
C GLY A 73 -18.85 -18.78 22.29
N ARG A 74 -19.80 -19.56 22.81
CA ARG A 74 -20.62 -20.48 22.01
C ARG A 74 -21.46 -19.75 20.96
N ALA A 75 -22.07 -18.63 21.33
CA ALA A 75 -22.85 -17.81 20.38
C ALA A 75 -21.98 -17.26 19.24
N VAL A 76 -20.73 -16.86 19.53
CA VAL A 76 -19.76 -16.46 18.49
C VAL A 76 -19.44 -17.63 17.55
N ARG A 77 -19.21 -18.84 18.07
CA ARG A 77 -18.94 -20.03 17.24
C ARG A 77 -20.14 -20.39 16.35
N ILE A 78 -21.37 -20.32 16.87
CA ILE A 78 -22.61 -20.54 16.10
C ILE A 78 -22.75 -19.49 15.00
N ALA A 79 -22.53 -18.22 15.32
CA ALA A 79 -22.59 -17.13 14.34
C ALA A 79 -21.53 -17.28 13.25
N TYR A 80 -20.30 -17.65 13.61
CA TYR A 80 -19.26 -17.93 12.63
C TYR A 80 -19.62 -19.11 11.73
N ALA A 81 -20.19 -20.18 12.28
CA ALA A 81 -20.63 -21.33 11.49
C ALA A 81 -21.69 -20.97 10.43
N ALA A 82 -22.52 -19.95 10.69
CA ALA A 82 -23.50 -19.42 9.75
C ALA A 82 -22.92 -18.43 8.71
N LEU A 83 -21.85 -17.70 9.08
CA LEU A 83 -21.24 -16.67 8.23
C LEU A 83 -20.04 -17.17 7.41
N GLN A 84 -19.40 -18.26 7.83
CA GLN A 84 -18.19 -18.78 7.20
C GLN A 84 -18.40 -19.06 5.71
N GLY A 85 -17.40 -18.71 4.92
CA GLY A 85 -17.43 -18.90 3.47
C GLY A 85 -16.32 -18.12 2.79
N LYS A 86 -16.25 -18.21 1.47
CA LYS A 86 -15.21 -17.52 0.67
C LYS A 86 -15.17 -16.00 0.88
N GLY A 87 -16.33 -15.41 1.18
CA GLY A 87 -16.54 -13.98 1.40
C GLY A 87 -16.33 -13.49 2.83
N PHE A 88 -16.00 -14.38 3.77
CA PHE A 88 -15.86 -14.04 5.18
C PHE A 88 -14.44 -14.39 5.68
N PRO A 89 -13.82 -13.58 6.56
CA PRO A 89 -12.49 -13.87 7.09
C PRO A 89 -12.45 -15.20 7.84
N SER A 90 -11.32 -15.92 7.76
CA SER A 90 -11.14 -17.14 8.55
C SER A 90 -10.94 -16.79 10.02
N LEU A 91 -11.86 -17.25 10.87
CA LEU A 91 -11.75 -17.12 12.32
C LEU A 91 -10.92 -18.29 12.86
N ILE A 92 -9.74 -17.97 13.41
CA ILE A 92 -8.76 -18.95 13.92
C ILE A 92 -8.86 -18.98 15.44
N GLU A 93 -9.47 -20.02 15.98
CA GLU A 93 -9.60 -20.20 17.42
C GLU A 93 -8.24 -20.52 18.06
N ARG A 94 -7.93 -19.81 19.15
CA ARG A 94 -6.69 -19.95 19.92
C ARG A 94 -7.01 -20.03 21.39
N SER A 95 -6.18 -20.78 22.12
CA SER A 95 -6.36 -20.93 23.57
C SER A 95 -6.04 -19.63 24.30
N GLY A 96 -6.81 -19.32 25.34
CA GLY A 96 -6.48 -18.24 26.28
C GLY A 96 -5.12 -18.44 26.97
N SER A 97 -4.57 -19.66 26.99
CA SER A 97 -3.23 -19.94 27.50
C SER A 97 -2.11 -19.46 26.56
N GLU A 98 -2.36 -19.40 25.24
CA GLU A 98 -1.42 -18.88 24.24
C GLU A 98 -1.35 -17.36 24.32
N PHE A 99 -2.46 -16.72 24.69
CA PHE A 99 -2.57 -15.28 24.90
C PHE A 99 -3.04 -14.96 26.32
N PRO A 100 -2.22 -15.12 27.38
CA PRO A 100 -2.67 -14.89 28.76
C PRO A 100 -3.18 -13.47 29.02
N THR A 101 -2.71 -12.49 28.24
CA THR A 101 -3.15 -11.10 28.32
C THR A 101 -3.62 -10.57 26.97
N ILE A 102 -4.55 -9.61 27.01
CA ILE A 102 -5.01 -8.88 25.83
C ILE A 102 -3.82 -8.21 25.10
N ASN A 103 -2.79 -7.78 25.82
CA ASN A 103 -1.58 -7.18 25.23
C ASN A 103 -0.79 -8.18 24.37
N ASN A 104 -0.77 -9.48 24.71
CA ASN A 104 -0.17 -10.50 23.85
C ASN A 104 -0.92 -10.61 22.52
N LEU A 105 -2.26 -10.52 22.58
CA LEU A 105 -3.13 -10.54 21.40
C LEU A 105 -2.96 -9.27 20.55
N VAL A 106 -2.80 -8.10 21.17
CA VAL A 106 -2.41 -6.85 20.49
C VAL A 106 -1.06 -7.02 19.79
N GLY A 107 -0.08 -7.63 20.47
CA GLY A 107 1.22 -7.94 19.89
C GLY A 107 1.15 -8.84 18.65
N ALA A 108 0.26 -9.85 18.64
CA ALA A 108 0.09 -10.73 17.48
C ALA A 108 -0.51 -10.01 16.26
N VAL A 109 -1.48 -9.11 16.48
CA VAL A 109 -2.03 -8.26 15.41
C VAL A 109 -0.99 -7.23 14.94
N CYS A 110 -0.24 -6.63 15.87
CA CYS A 110 0.85 -5.70 15.60
C CYS A 110 1.97 -6.34 14.77
N ARG A 111 2.27 -7.63 14.99
CA ARG A 111 3.23 -8.40 14.18
C ARG A 111 2.68 -8.91 12.84
N THR A 112 1.43 -8.55 12.49
CA THR A 112 0.75 -8.98 11.26
C THR A 112 0.57 -10.50 11.11
N GLU A 113 0.65 -11.26 12.22
CA GLU A 113 0.36 -12.70 12.23
C GLU A 113 -1.14 -12.94 11.92
N TYR A 114 -1.96 -12.05 12.48
CA TYR A 114 -3.39 -11.92 12.24
C TYR A 114 -3.71 -10.49 11.82
N TRP A 115 -4.77 -10.35 11.03
CA TRP A 115 -5.26 -9.06 10.55
C TRP A 115 -6.12 -8.33 11.58
N GLY A 116 -6.67 -9.10 12.50
CA GLY A 116 -7.38 -8.62 13.67
C GLY A 116 -7.55 -9.76 14.66
N ALA A 117 -8.11 -9.45 15.81
CA ALA A 117 -8.46 -10.43 16.81
C ALA A 117 -9.81 -10.10 17.44
N LEU A 118 -10.57 -11.11 17.79
CA LEU A 118 -11.82 -11.05 18.55
C LEU A 118 -11.61 -11.81 19.85
N TYR A 119 -12.05 -11.25 20.97
CA TYR A 119 -11.95 -11.94 22.25
C TYR A 119 -13.20 -11.75 23.10
N VAL A 120 -13.51 -12.75 23.92
CA VAL A 120 -14.57 -12.72 24.93
C VAL A 120 -13.94 -12.60 26.30
N VAL A 121 -14.36 -11.64 27.10
CA VAL A 121 -13.81 -11.36 28.44
C VAL A 121 -14.21 -12.47 29.42
N LYS A 122 -13.28 -12.87 30.30
CA LYS A 122 -13.54 -13.88 31.35
C LYS A 122 -14.72 -13.48 32.26
N GLY A 123 -15.62 -14.43 32.51
CA GLY A 123 -16.79 -14.26 33.37
C GLY A 123 -17.89 -13.41 32.75
N ALA A 124 -17.84 -13.11 31.46
CA ALA A 124 -18.84 -12.28 30.79
C ALA A 124 -20.21 -12.98 30.72
N SER A 125 -20.25 -14.29 30.41
CA SER A 125 -21.50 -15.05 30.40
C SER A 125 -22.16 -15.09 31.78
N MET A 126 -21.37 -15.28 32.83
CA MET A 126 -21.85 -15.27 34.22
C MET A 126 -22.42 -13.89 34.62
N ARG A 127 -21.70 -12.79 34.33
CA ARG A 127 -22.19 -11.43 34.60
C ARG A 127 -23.49 -11.12 33.86
N LEU A 128 -23.60 -11.56 32.61
CA LEU A 128 -24.81 -11.38 31.82
C LEU A 128 -25.96 -12.23 32.38
N HIS A 129 -25.70 -13.47 32.78
CA HIS A 129 -26.71 -14.33 33.40
C HIS A 129 -27.23 -13.73 34.72
N GLU A 130 -26.34 -13.27 35.60
CA GLU A 130 -26.73 -12.62 36.85
C GLU A 130 -27.56 -11.34 36.64
N ALA A 131 -27.25 -10.57 35.60
CA ALA A 131 -28.02 -9.38 35.24
C ALA A 131 -29.44 -9.73 34.78
N LEU A 132 -29.59 -10.85 34.06
CA LEU A 132 -30.90 -11.32 33.58
C LEU A 132 -31.77 -11.86 34.72
N THR A 133 -31.19 -12.54 35.72
CA THR A 133 -31.95 -13.17 36.82
C THR A 133 -32.09 -12.29 38.07
N GLY A 134 -31.19 -11.34 38.29
CA GLY A 134 -31.07 -10.59 39.54
C GLY A 134 -31.32 -9.08 39.46
N ASP A 135 -31.75 -8.56 38.30
CA ASP A 135 -32.01 -7.13 38.03
C ASP A 135 -30.84 -6.20 38.44
N LYS A 136 -29.60 -6.70 38.33
CA LYS A 136 -28.40 -5.93 38.64
C LYS A 136 -28.02 -5.01 37.47
N THR A 137 -27.46 -3.85 37.78
CA THR A 137 -26.89 -2.95 36.76
C THR A 137 -25.77 -3.66 35.99
N TYR A 138 -25.91 -3.72 34.67
CA TYR A 138 -25.03 -4.49 33.80
C TYR A 138 -24.17 -3.59 32.90
N ASN A 139 -22.86 -3.83 32.87
CA ASN A 139 -21.95 -3.16 31.94
C ASN A 139 -21.79 -3.98 30.66
N ASN A 140 -22.46 -3.55 29.60
CA ASN A 140 -22.43 -4.22 28.30
C ASN A 140 -21.14 -3.98 27.49
N SER A 141 -20.24 -3.11 27.93
CA SER A 141 -19.03 -2.75 27.17
C SER A 141 -17.80 -3.61 27.50
N ASP A 142 -17.85 -4.42 28.57
CA ASP A 142 -16.77 -5.29 29.02
C ASP A 142 -17.12 -6.78 28.84
N VAL A 143 -17.39 -7.15 27.59
CA VAL A 143 -17.95 -8.46 27.23
C VAL A 143 -17.22 -9.05 26.03
N ILE A 144 -17.30 -8.38 24.89
CA ILE A 144 -16.57 -8.74 23.66
C ILE A 144 -15.76 -7.54 23.20
N GLY A 145 -14.49 -7.78 22.89
CA GLY A 145 -13.61 -6.79 22.29
C GLY A 145 -12.94 -7.31 21.04
N TYR A 146 -12.54 -6.39 20.17
CA TYR A 146 -11.74 -6.73 19.00
C TYR A 146 -10.58 -5.76 18.82
N ILE A 147 -9.50 -6.28 18.25
CA ILE A 147 -8.23 -5.59 18.02
C ILE A 147 -7.96 -5.58 16.52
N TRP A 148 -7.51 -4.46 16.00
CA TRP A 148 -7.19 -4.29 14.58
C TRP A 148 -6.24 -3.11 14.38
N ASN A 149 -5.56 -3.06 13.23
CA ASN A 149 -4.66 -1.97 12.85
C ASN A 149 -5.21 -1.25 11.61
N GLU A 150 -5.85 -0.10 11.81
CA GLU A 150 -6.42 0.67 10.70
C GLU A 150 -5.34 1.28 9.78
N ALA A 151 -4.12 1.50 10.26
CA ALA A 151 -3.04 2.02 9.43
C ALA A 151 -2.58 1.03 8.33
N PHE A 152 -2.84 -0.28 8.52
CA PHE A 152 -2.51 -1.31 7.54
C PHE A 152 -3.60 -1.38 6.47
N TYR A 153 -3.34 -0.86 5.26
CA TYR A 153 -4.33 -0.83 4.16
C TYR A 153 -5.74 -0.39 4.61
N PRO A 154 -5.94 0.89 4.98
CA PRO A 154 -7.12 1.35 5.72
C PRO A 154 -8.46 0.93 5.10
N ILE A 155 -8.62 1.13 3.78
CA ILE A 155 -9.86 0.78 3.06
C ILE A 155 -10.15 -0.72 3.15
N THR A 156 -9.12 -1.55 2.99
CA THR A 156 -9.27 -3.00 3.02
C THR A 156 -9.58 -3.50 4.42
N VAL A 157 -8.86 -3.03 5.44
CA VAL A 157 -9.07 -3.49 6.82
C VAL A 157 -10.41 -3.01 7.37
N ASP A 158 -10.86 -1.80 7.02
CA ASP A 158 -12.20 -1.31 7.41
C ASP A 158 -13.31 -2.24 6.90
N SER A 159 -13.24 -2.62 5.63
CA SER A 159 -14.27 -3.43 4.97
C SER A 159 -14.13 -4.93 5.27
N THR A 160 -12.91 -5.47 5.34
CA THR A 160 -12.69 -6.92 5.46
C THR A 160 -12.49 -7.39 6.89
N VAL A 161 -12.05 -6.53 7.81
CA VAL A 161 -11.82 -6.88 9.23
C VAL A 161 -12.87 -6.23 10.11
N SER A 162 -12.90 -4.90 10.18
CA SER A 162 -13.76 -4.16 11.12
C SER A 162 -15.26 -4.43 10.86
N ALA A 163 -15.71 -4.30 9.61
CA ALA A 163 -17.10 -4.55 9.25
C ALA A 163 -17.52 -6.03 9.46
N ASN A 164 -16.67 -6.99 9.10
CA ASN A 164 -16.97 -8.41 9.29
C ASN A 164 -16.98 -8.83 10.76
N ILE A 165 -16.12 -8.28 11.62
CA ILE A 165 -16.17 -8.54 13.07
C ILE A 165 -17.43 -7.94 13.69
N LYS A 166 -17.84 -6.74 13.26
CA LYS A 166 -19.11 -6.13 13.69
C LYS A 166 -20.30 -7.01 13.30
N LEU A 167 -20.33 -7.46 12.05
CA LEU A 167 -21.35 -8.41 11.57
C LEU A 167 -21.37 -9.70 12.40
N LEU A 168 -20.20 -10.29 12.66
CA LEU A 168 -20.09 -11.49 13.50
C LEU A 168 -20.62 -11.26 14.92
N SER A 169 -20.29 -10.12 15.53
CA SER A 169 -20.80 -9.75 16.86
C SER A 169 -22.31 -9.57 16.87
N ASP A 170 -22.88 -8.95 15.84
CA ASP A 170 -24.34 -8.76 15.73
C ASP A 170 -25.05 -10.09 15.48
N THR A 171 -24.52 -10.97 14.63
CA THR A 171 -25.05 -12.31 14.42
C THR A 171 -24.92 -13.18 15.68
N ALA A 172 -23.82 -13.04 16.43
CA ALA A 172 -23.64 -13.70 17.72
C ALA A 172 -24.66 -13.21 18.75
N ARG A 173 -25.03 -11.92 18.72
CA ARG A 173 -26.09 -11.38 19.59
C ARG A 173 -27.41 -12.07 19.31
N VAL A 174 -27.77 -12.21 18.04
CA VAL A 174 -28.98 -12.94 17.62
C VAL A 174 -28.92 -14.41 18.06
N ALA A 175 -27.80 -15.09 17.82
CA ALA A 175 -27.61 -16.49 18.19
C ALA A 175 -27.71 -16.72 19.72
N TYR A 176 -27.19 -15.79 20.53
CA TYR A 176 -27.33 -15.84 21.98
C TYR A 176 -28.79 -15.68 22.42
N THR A 177 -29.49 -14.69 21.87
CA THR A 177 -30.90 -14.43 22.20
C THR A 177 -31.81 -15.59 21.80
N THR A 178 -31.57 -16.26 20.66
CA THR A 178 -32.37 -17.41 20.25
C THR A 178 -32.10 -18.65 21.09
N ALA A 179 -30.83 -18.93 21.42
CA ALA A 179 -30.44 -20.12 22.17
C ALA A 179 -30.73 -20.02 23.68
N ASN A 180 -30.39 -18.89 24.32
CA ASN A 180 -30.49 -18.71 25.77
C ASN A 180 -31.56 -17.69 26.18
N GLY A 181 -31.93 -16.78 25.28
CA GLY A 181 -32.92 -15.74 25.58
C GLY A 181 -34.35 -16.28 25.66
N THR A 182 -34.69 -17.28 24.84
CA THR A 182 -36.02 -17.92 24.85
C THR A 182 -36.31 -18.69 26.15
N ALA A 183 -35.28 -19.28 26.76
CA ALA A 183 -35.40 -20.00 28.03
C ALA A 183 -35.49 -19.07 29.26
N ASN A 184 -34.94 -17.84 29.16
CA ASN A 184 -34.84 -16.91 30.29
C ASN A 184 -35.89 -15.79 30.27
N ILE A 185 -36.79 -15.72 29.28
CA ILE A 185 -37.84 -14.68 29.20
C ILE A 185 -38.71 -14.64 30.46
N SER A 186 -39.00 -15.80 31.08
CA SER A 186 -39.78 -15.88 32.31
C SER A 186 -39.03 -15.36 33.56
N SER A 187 -37.70 -15.26 33.50
CA SER A 187 -36.86 -14.73 34.59
C SER A 187 -36.62 -13.22 34.53
N ILE A 188 -37.01 -12.55 33.44
CA ILE A 188 -36.83 -11.11 33.27
C ILE A 188 -37.99 -10.38 33.94
N THR A 189 -37.76 -9.90 35.16
CA THR A 189 -38.80 -9.25 35.98
C THR A 189 -38.63 -7.74 36.13
N GLY A 190 -37.42 -7.21 35.87
CA GLY A 190 -37.09 -5.80 36.11
C GLY A 190 -36.49 -5.05 34.90
N PRO A 191 -36.44 -3.70 34.97
CA PRO A 191 -35.99 -2.85 33.87
C PRO A 191 -34.50 -2.99 33.57
N ALA A 192 -33.65 -3.30 34.56
CA ALA A 192 -32.23 -3.52 34.32
C ALA A 192 -31.99 -4.87 33.61
N ALA A 193 -32.70 -5.92 34.02
CA ALA A 193 -32.70 -7.22 33.33
C ALA A 193 -33.19 -7.10 31.88
N LEU A 194 -34.26 -6.33 31.64
CA LEU A 194 -34.75 -6.06 30.28
C LEU A 194 -33.72 -5.29 29.44
N SER A 195 -33.02 -4.32 30.04
CA SER A 195 -31.97 -3.58 29.33
C SER A 195 -30.76 -4.48 28.96
N ALA A 196 -30.38 -5.40 29.86
CA ALA A 196 -29.32 -6.38 29.62
C ALA A 196 -29.72 -7.40 28.56
N PHE A 197 -31.00 -7.81 28.52
CA PHE A 197 -31.53 -8.67 27.47
C PHE A 197 -31.56 -7.98 26.09
N ALA A 198 -32.02 -6.72 26.03
CA ALA A 198 -32.11 -5.97 24.78
C ALA A 198 -30.73 -5.65 24.18
N ASN A 199 -29.73 -5.38 25.03
CA ASN A 199 -28.37 -5.04 24.61
C ASN A 199 -27.34 -5.83 25.45
N PRO A 200 -27.17 -7.14 25.20
CA PRO A 200 -26.34 -8.02 26.02
C PRO A 200 -24.85 -7.71 25.90
N TRP A 201 -24.40 -7.10 24.81
CA TRP A 201 -23.06 -6.50 24.75
C TRP A 201 -22.98 -5.41 23.68
N LYS A 202 -22.01 -4.53 23.88
CA LYS A 202 -21.52 -3.55 22.91
C LYS A 202 -20.09 -3.93 22.55
N LEU A 203 -19.85 -4.17 21.26
CA LEU A 203 -18.53 -4.56 20.77
C LEU A 203 -17.50 -3.44 21.02
N ARG A 204 -16.48 -3.73 21.83
CA ARG A 204 -15.39 -2.79 22.13
C ARG A 204 -14.29 -2.85 21.06
N SER A 205 -13.94 -1.70 20.50
CA SER A 205 -12.87 -1.59 19.48
C SER A 205 -11.55 -1.15 20.11
N ILE A 206 -10.47 -1.87 19.83
CA ILE A 206 -9.09 -1.50 20.10
C ILE A 206 -8.38 -1.33 18.76
N ASN A 207 -8.34 -0.10 18.27
CA ASN A 207 -7.61 0.25 17.05
C ASN A 207 -6.18 0.66 17.41
N ILE A 208 -5.19 -0.10 16.92
CA ILE A 208 -3.77 0.09 17.23
C ILE A 208 -3.28 1.47 16.77
N GLN A 209 -3.62 1.85 15.53
CA GLN A 209 -3.23 3.14 14.97
C GLN A 209 -4.39 3.72 14.16
N PRO A 210 -5.20 4.60 14.78
CA PRO A 210 -6.27 5.29 14.07
C PRO A 210 -5.75 6.18 12.94
N THR A 211 -6.40 6.11 11.79
CA THR A 211 -6.09 6.95 10.61
C THR A 211 -7.37 7.59 10.09
N LEU A 212 -7.79 8.71 10.68
CA LEU A 212 -9.09 9.33 10.38
C LEU A 212 -9.06 10.27 9.16
N GLN A 213 -7.87 10.56 8.63
CA GLN A 213 -7.69 11.47 7.51
C GLN A 213 -8.25 10.89 6.21
N GLY A 214 -9.10 11.63 5.50
CA GLY A 214 -9.68 11.17 4.23
C GLY A 214 -8.63 10.89 3.14
N SER A 215 -7.50 11.60 3.21
CA SER A 215 -6.34 11.44 2.32
C SER A 215 -5.65 10.07 2.44
N ARG A 216 -5.93 9.28 3.49
CA ARG A 216 -5.40 7.91 3.64
C ARG A 216 -5.72 6.99 2.47
N SER A 217 -6.82 7.27 1.76
CA SER A 217 -7.29 6.50 0.60
C SER A 217 -6.36 6.60 -0.61
N ILE A 218 -5.54 7.65 -0.69
CA ILE A 218 -4.70 7.94 -1.85
C ILE A 218 -3.20 7.76 -1.57
N TYR A 219 -2.81 7.50 -0.32
CA TYR A 219 -1.39 7.39 0.09
C TYR A 219 -0.66 6.22 -0.57
N ASN A 220 -1.32 5.08 -0.74
CA ASN A 220 -0.76 3.92 -1.43
C ASN A 220 -0.89 4.01 -2.95
N THR A 221 -1.63 4.97 -3.50
CA THR A 221 -1.91 5.02 -4.95
C THR A 221 -1.44 6.32 -5.56
N VAL A 222 -2.25 7.37 -5.51
CA VAL A 222 -2.01 8.65 -6.18
C VAL A 222 -0.71 9.30 -5.71
N VAL A 223 -0.38 9.21 -4.43
CA VAL A 223 0.89 9.77 -3.91
C VAL A 223 2.09 9.10 -4.57
N ILE A 224 2.07 7.77 -4.68
CA ILE A 224 3.14 7.02 -5.36
C ILE A 224 3.23 7.42 -6.83
N ILE A 225 2.09 7.56 -7.52
CA ILE A 225 2.04 8.00 -8.92
C ILE A 225 2.72 9.37 -9.08
N ILE A 226 2.34 10.34 -8.25
CA ILE A 226 2.87 11.70 -8.33
C ILE A 226 4.39 11.70 -8.07
N VAL A 227 4.86 10.97 -7.05
CA VAL A 227 6.29 10.85 -6.75
C VAL A 227 7.06 10.28 -7.94
N LEU A 228 6.56 9.21 -8.57
CA LEU A 228 7.19 8.60 -9.75
C LEU A 228 7.18 9.54 -10.97
N MET A 229 6.05 10.19 -11.25
CA MET A 229 5.91 11.11 -12.38
C MET A 229 6.83 12.32 -12.25
N GLU A 230 6.92 12.90 -11.05
CA GLU A 230 7.84 13.99 -10.74
C GLU A 230 9.28 13.63 -11.10
N GLN A 231 9.76 12.46 -10.68
CA GLN A 231 11.14 12.02 -10.96
C GLN A 231 11.38 11.87 -12.46
N PHE A 232 10.43 11.30 -13.19
CA PHE A 232 10.56 11.11 -14.62
C PHE A 232 10.60 12.44 -15.39
N PHE A 233 9.74 13.40 -15.06
CA PHE A 233 9.71 14.68 -15.76
C PHE A 233 11.00 15.47 -15.55
N TYR A 234 11.51 15.53 -14.32
CA TYR A 234 12.79 16.19 -14.06
C TYR A 234 13.96 15.52 -14.78
N LEU A 235 13.99 14.18 -14.80
CA LEU A 235 14.98 13.42 -15.56
C LEU A 235 14.92 13.74 -17.07
N GLY A 236 13.72 13.89 -17.62
CA GLY A 236 13.50 14.31 -19.01
C GLY A 236 14.12 15.68 -19.30
N THR A 237 13.88 16.67 -18.43
CA THR A 237 14.50 18.00 -18.53
C THR A 237 16.03 17.90 -18.45
N LEU A 238 16.55 17.14 -17.48
CA LEU A 238 18.00 16.95 -17.31
C LEU A 238 18.64 16.33 -18.57
N ASN A 239 18.02 15.30 -19.13
CA ASN A 239 18.49 14.65 -20.36
C ASN A 239 18.45 15.59 -21.57
N GLY A 240 17.39 16.40 -21.72
CA GLY A 240 17.30 17.41 -22.76
C GLY A 240 18.47 18.41 -22.69
N ARG A 241 18.74 18.96 -21.50
CA ARG A 241 19.87 19.88 -21.29
C ARG A 241 21.23 19.24 -21.56
N HIS A 242 21.45 17.99 -21.15
CA HIS A 242 22.70 17.29 -21.46
C HIS A 242 22.91 17.07 -22.96
N ALA A 243 21.82 16.85 -23.73
CA ALA A 243 21.87 16.73 -25.17
C ALA A 243 22.18 18.08 -25.85
N GLU A 244 21.50 19.15 -25.45
CA GLU A 244 21.75 20.53 -25.95
C GLU A 244 23.21 20.95 -25.76
N LEU A 245 23.76 20.70 -24.57
CA LEU A 245 25.13 21.05 -24.21
C LEU A 245 26.18 20.03 -24.68
N LYS A 246 25.77 18.98 -25.40
CA LYS A 246 26.63 17.90 -25.90
C LYS A 246 27.56 17.32 -24.81
N VAL A 247 27.06 17.23 -23.58
CA VAL A 247 27.86 16.90 -22.38
C VAL A 247 28.60 15.57 -22.54
N TYR A 248 27.94 14.57 -23.11
CA TYR A 248 28.51 13.23 -23.33
C TYR A 248 29.64 13.21 -24.37
N ALA A 249 29.71 14.19 -25.27
CA ALA A 249 30.78 14.30 -26.26
C ALA A 249 31.99 15.12 -25.75
N LEU A 250 31.76 16.05 -24.81
CA LEU A 250 32.74 17.06 -24.40
C LEU A 250 33.40 16.75 -23.05
N LEU A 251 32.70 16.11 -22.12
CA LEU A 251 33.20 15.89 -20.76
C LEU A 251 33.73 14.47 -20.53
N ASN A 252 34.52 14.33 -19.46
CA ASN A 252 35.00 13.04 -18.97
C ASN A 252 33.85 12.27 -18.29
N PRO A 253 33.60 10.98 -18.63
CA PRO A 253 32.59 10.14 -18.01
C PRO A 253 32.52 10.22 -16.48
N TYR A 254 33.67 10.21 -15.78
CA TYR A 254 33.69 10.25 -14.31
C TYR A 254 33.08 11.53 -13.73
N ARG A 255 33.32 12.68 -14.37
CA ARG A 255 32.72 13.96 -13.96
C ARG A 255 31.21 13.95 -14.22
N ILE A 256 30.78 13.38 -15.33
CA ILE A 256 29.35 13.26 -15.67
C ILE A 256 28.64 12.38 -14.62
N ILE A 257 29.22 11.23 -14.26
CA ILE A 257 28.68 10.34 -13.23
C ILE A 257 28.54 11.08 -11.89
N ALA A 258 29.61 11.75 -11.44
CA ALA A 258 29.60 12.48 -10.18
C ALA A 258 28.55 13.60 -10.16
N THR A 259 28.52 14.46 -11.18
CA THR A 259 27.56 15.57 -11.27
C THR A 259 26.13 15.06 -11.38
N ARG A 260 25.89 14.00 -12.15
CA ARG A 260 24.55 13.43 -12.34
C ARG A 260 24.00 12.80 -11.06
N ASN A 261 24.82 12.03 -10.35
CA ASN A 261 24.43 11.47 -9.05
C ASN A 261 24.20 12.58 -8.00
N LEU A 262 25.02 13.63 -7.99
CA LEU A 262 24.81 14.77 -7.08
C LEU A 262 23.49 15.50 -7.36
N ILE A 263 23.15 15.71 -8.63
CA ILE A 263 21.86 16.30 -9.03
C ILE A 263 20.70 15.39 -8.65
N ALA A 264 20.80 14.08 -8.95
CA ALA A 264 19.78 13.10 -8.60
C ALA A 264 19.52 13.07 -7.09
N LEU A 265 20.58 12.98 -6.28
CA LEU A 265 20.50 13.01 -4.82
C LEU A 265 19.86 14.31 -4.31
N SER A 266 20.34 15.46 -4.77
CA SER A 266 19.86 16.77 -4.30
C SER A 266 18.38 17.01 -4.66
N TYR A 267 18.00 16.66 -5.90
CA TYR A 267 16.63 16.81 -6.37
C TYR A 267 15.69 15.89 -5.61
N THR A 268 16.00 14.59 -5.53
CA THR A 268 15.16 13.59 -4.84
C THR A 268 15.06 13.85 -3.34
N PHE A 269 16.13 14.35 -2.71
CA PHE A 269 16.12 14.72 -1.29
C PHE A 269 15.21 15.92 -1.02
N THR A 270 15.25 16.93 -1.89
CA THR A 270 14.41 18.13 -1.76
C THR A 270 12.94 17.83 -2.12
N SER A 271 12.69 17.12 -3.22
CA SER A 271 11.33 16.75 -3.62
C SER A 271 10.66 15.88 -2.56
N SER A 272 11.40 14.92 -1.99
CA SER A 272 10.86 14.07 -0.95
C SER A 272 10.54 14.82 0.34
N LEU A 273 11.31 15.86 0.68
CA LEU A 273 11.02 16.75 1.80
C LEU A 273 9.72 17.53 1.56
N LEU A 274 9.53 18.07 0.34
CA LEU A 274 8.31 18.79 -0.03
C LEU A 274 7.08 17.87 -0.01
N ASN A 275 7.20 16.67 -0.58
CA ASN A 275 6.14 15.66 -0.58
C ASN A 275 5.76 15.23 0.85
N THR A 276 6.76 14.98 1.70
CA THR A 276 6.51 14.64 3.12
C THR A 276 5.94 15.83 3.88
N GLY A 277 6.42 17.04 3.61
CA GLY A 277 5.87 18.28 4.16
C GLY A 277 4.40 18.49 3.83
N ALA A 278 4.00 18.21 2.58
CA ALA A 278 2.60 18.26 2.15
C ALA A 278 1.75 17.20 2.89
N LEU A 279 2.22 15.95 2.99
CA LEU A 279 1.53 14.92 3.77
C LEU A 279 1.32 15.35 5.23
N TRP A 280 2.33 16.01 5.83
CA TRP A 280 2.27 16.49 7.20
C TRP A 280 1.40 17.74 7.38
N ALA A 281 1.33 18.63 6.39
CA ALA A 281 0.46 19.81 6.44
C ALA A 281 -1.02 19.41 6.45
N PHE A 282 -1.38 18.33 5.75
CA PHE A 282 -2.77 17.86 5.61
C PHE A 282 -3.10 16.64 6.50
N ARG A 283 -2.42 16.48 7.64
CA ARG A 283 -2.58 15.33 8.57
C ARG A 283 -3.71 15.49 9.60
N ALA A 284 -4.76 16.26 9.31
CA ALA A 284 -5.82 16.56 10.29
C ALA A 284 -6.37 15.28 10.97
N GLY A 285 -6.36 15.25 12.31
CA GLY A 285 -6.81 14.10 13.10
C GLY A 285 -5.86 12.90 13.13
N TRP A 286 -4.69 12.98 12.49
CA TRP A 286 -3.69 11.91 12.47
C TRP A 286 -2.55 12.19 13.45
N HIS A 287 -2.49 11.40 14.53
CA HIS A 287 -1.56 11.58 15.63
C HIS A 287 -0.16 11.01 15.36
N VAL A 288 0.59 11.66 14.47
CA VAL A 288 1.99 11.33 14.15
C VAL A 288 2.99 12.37 14.64
N ASN A 289 4.18 11.94 15.06
CA ASN A 289 5.21 12.78 15.69
C ASN A 289 6.31 13.24 14.70
N GLY A 290 7.28 14.01 15.21
CA GLY A 290 8.42 14.49 14.42
C GLY A 290 9.41 13.40 14.02
N ASN A 291 9.57 12.34 14.82
CA ASN A 291 10.43 11.22 14.45
C ASN A 291 9.85 10.46 13.24
N GLN A 292 8.53 10.26 13.22
CA GLN A 292 7.81 9.68 12.09
C GLN A 292 7.91 10.55 10.83
N PHE A 293 8.02 11.88 10.97
CA PHE A 293 8.28 12.78 9.85
C PHE A 293 9.61 12.50 9.19
N VAL A 294 10.70 12.50 9.98
CA VAL A 294 12.06 12.29 9.46
C VAL A 294 12.19 10.89 8.85
N LEU A 295 11.64 9.87 9.50
CA LEU A 295 11.67 8.50 8.97
C LEU A 295 10.86 8.36 7.67
N SER A 296 9.69 8.99 7.59
CA SER A 296 8.87 8.98 6.37
C SER A 296 9.57 9.74 5.23
N TRP A 297 10.22 10.86 5.55
CA TRP A 297 11.01 11.62 4.59
C TRP A 297 12.18 10.80 4.05
N MET A 298 13.01 10.19 4.91
CA MET A 298 14.12 9.36 4.47
C MET A 298 13.68 8.15 3.64
N THR A 299 12.53 7.55 4.00
CA THR A 299 11.93 6.44 3.24
C THR A 299 11.45 6.89 1.86
N LEU A 300 10.81 8.06 1.77
CA LEU A 300 10.35 8.64 0.51
C LEU A 300 11.52 9.13 -0.36
N TRP A 301 12.58 9.65 0.26
CA TRP A 301 13.83 9.97 -0.42
C TRP A 301 14.46 8.74 -1.06
N LEU A 302 14.64 7.65 -0.30
CA LEU A 302 15.19 6.39 -0.81
C LEU A 302 14.35 5.87 -1.98
N PHE A 303 13.02 5.85 -1.83
CA PHE A 303 12.11 5.44 -2.90
C PHE A 303 12.21 6.34 -4.14
N ALA A 304 12.25 7.67 -3.96
CA ALA A 304 12.37 8.62 -5.06
C ALA A 304 13.72 8.48 -5.79
N HIS A 305 14.83 8.39 -5.05
CA HIS A 305 16.17 8.25 -5.59
C HIS A 305 16.34 6.95 -6.38
N MET A 306 15.91 5.83 -5.80
CA MET A 306 15.95 4.54 -6.46
C MET A 306 15.12 4.53 -7.76
N ASN A 307 13.92 5.12 -7.78
CA ASN A 307 13.13 5.22 -9.01
C ASN A 307 13.72 6.19 -10.03
N PHE A 308 14.34 7.30 -9.58
CA PHE A 308 15.07 8.20 -10.47
C PHE A 308 16.17 7.46 -11.24
N LEU A 309 16.91 6.59 -10.57
CA LEU A 309 17.95 5.75 -11.18
C LEU A 309 17.37 4.73 -12.17
N ILE A 310 16.23 4.10 -11.86
CA ILE A 310 15.56 3.17 -12.78
C ILE A 310 15.08 3.89 -14.05
N PHE A 311 14.47 5.06 -13.90
CA PHE A 311 14.07 5.84 -15.05
C PHE A 311 15.28 6.29 -15.87
N ASP A 312 16.39 6.60 -15.22
CA ASP A 312 17.63 6.91 -15.91
C ASP A 312 18.13 5.71 -16.73
N ILE A 313 18.11 4.50 -16.15
CA ILE A 313 18.41 3.25 -16.86
C ILE A 313 17.53 3.11 -18.11
N PHE A 314 16.22 3.33 -18.02
CA PHE A 314 15.34 3.27 -19.19
C PHE A 314 15.79 4.25 -20.28
N THR A 315 16.12 5.50 -19.92
CA THR A 315 16.57 6.48 -20.92
C THR A 315 17.93 6.15 -21.52
N ILE A 316 18.81 5.44 -20.79
CA ILE A 316 20.15 5.09 -21.26
C ILE A 316 20.14 3.85 -22.16
N TRP A 317 19.41 2.83 -21.73
CA TRP A 317 19.52 1.48 -22.29
C TRP A 317 18.45 1.18 -23.35
N LEU A 318 17.31 1.88 -23.32
CA LEU A 318 16.24 1.71 -24.29
C LEU A 318 16.33 2.74 -25.42
N SER A 319 15.78 2.36 -26.58
CA SER A 319 15.51 3.33 -27.64
C SER A 319 14.50 4.37 -27.16
N PRO A 320 14.63 5.66 -27.53
CA PRO A 320 13.70 6.72 -27.12
C PRO A 320 12.22 6.40 -27.38
N VAL A 321 11.92 5.60 -28.41
CA VAL A 321 10.55 5.18 -28.76
C VAL A 321 9.93 4.26 -27.69
N PHE A 322 10.74 3.46 -27.00
CA PHE A 322 10.27 2.50 -25.98
C PHE A 322 10.33 3.05 -24.55
N VAL A 323 10.96 4.20 -24.32
CA VAL A 323 11.06 4.81 -22.98
C VAL A 323 9.67 5.05 -22.35
N PRO A 324 8.68 5.65 -23.05
CA PRO A 324 7.35 5.84 -22.49
C PRO A 324 6.64 4.52 -22.16
N MET A 325 6.88 3.46 -22.95
CA MET A 325 6.30 2.13 -22.73
C MET A 325 6.89 1.46 -21.48
N ALA A 326 8.20 1.56 -21.28
CA ALA A 326 8.87 1.05 -20.08
C ALA A 326 8.43 1.83 -18.83
N LEU A 327 8.30 3.16 -18.94
CA LEU A 327 7.82 4.02 -17.86
C LEU A 327 6.43 3.59 -17.39
N ILE A 328 5.45 3.51 -18.30
CA ILE A 328 4.08 3.18 -17.92
C ILE A 328 4.00 1.76 -17.35
N SER A 329 4.78 0.82 -17.89
CA SER A 329 4.85 -0.55 -17.36
C SER A 329 5.38 -0.56 -15.92
N TRP A 330 6.50 0.13 -15.67
CA TRP A 330 7.09 0.22 -14.34
C TRP A 330 6.16 0.89 -13.34
N LEU A 331 5.47 1.96 -13.76
CA LEU A 331 4.49 2.67 -12.95
C LEU A 331 3.34 1.74 -12.55
N ILE A 332 2.75 1.03 -13.53
CA ILE A 332 1.62 0.14 -13.30
C ILE A 332 2.02 -1.05 -12.41
N PHE A 333 3.20 -1.64 -12.61
CA PHE A 333 3.70 -2.71 -11.75
C PHE A 333 3.87 -2.26 -10.29
N ASN A 334 4.44 -1.08 -10.07
CA ASN A 334 4.59 -0.51 -8.74
C ASN A 334 3.23 -0.22 -8.07
N ILE A 335 2.31 0.44 -8.76
CA ILE A 335 0.98 0.74 -8.19
C ILE A 335 0.23 -0.56 -7.87
N THR A 336 0.23 -1.51 -8.80
CA THR A 336 -0.49 -2.78 -8.62
C THR A 336 0.01 -3.55 -7.39
N SER A 337 1.31 -3.46 -7.09
CA SER A 337 1.93 -4.13 -5.93
C SER A 337 1.42 -3.62 -4.56
N VAL A 338 0.70 -2.50 -4.53
CA VAL A 338 0.23 -1.85 -3.31
C VAL A 338 -1.26 -1.49 -3.35
N LEU A 339 -1.99 -1.83 -4.42
CA LEU A 339 -3.44 -1.64 -4.50
C LEU A 339 -4.18 -2.50 -3.48
N LEU A 340 -3.73 -3.75 -3.34
CA LEU A 340 -4.40 -4.76 -2.53
C LEU A 340 -3.35 -5.57 -1.77
N PRO A 341 -3.61 -5.93 -0.50
CA PRO A 341 -2.77 -6.86 0.21
C PRO A 341 -2.71 -8.22 -0.50
N PHE A 342 -1.51 -8.81 -0.56
CA PHE A 342 -1.27 -10.06 -1.30
C PHE A 342 -2.03 -11.31 -0.84
N PRO A 343 -2.55 -11.43 0.40
CA PRO A 343 -3.49 -12.50 0.74
C PRO A 343 -4.80 -12.45 -0.06
N LEU A 344 -5.22 -11.27 -0.52
CA LEU A 344 -6.44 -11.05 -1.29
C LEU A 344 -6.21 -11.09 -2.82
N SER A 345 -4.96 -11.06 -3.29
CA SER A 345 -4.63 -11.24 -4.70
C SER A 345 -4.36 -12.72 -5.03
N SER A 346 -4.41 -13.09 -6.31
CA SER A 346 -4.00 -14.45 -6.71
C SER A 346 -2.48 -14.63 -6.61
N GLY A 347 -2.02 -15.87 -6.49
CA GLY A 347 -0.61 -16.20 -6.27
C GLY A 347 0.35 -15.60 -7.30
N PHE A 348 -0.06 -15.52 -8.57
CA PHE A 348 0.74 -14.93 -9.65
C PHE A 348 1.15 -13.47 -9.37
N TYR A 349 0.24 -12.66 -8.83
CA TYR A 349 0.51 -11.23 -8.57
C TYR A 349 1.37 -10.98 -7.32
N ARG A 350 1.72 -12.04 -6.57
CA ARG A 350 2.68 -11.94 -5.47
C ARG A 350 4.11 -11.67 -5.93
N ILE A 351 4.38 -11.74 -7.24
CA ILE A 351 5.59 -11.14 -7.82
C ILE A 351 5.77 -9.68 -7.38
N GLY A 352 4.68 -9.00 -7.01
CA GLY A 352 4.70 -7.65 -6.49
C GLY A 352 5.60 -7.40 -5.28
N TYR A 353 5.97 -8.42 -4.50
CA TYR A 353 6.93 -8.27 -3.39
C TYR A 353 8.29 -7.72 -3.86
N MET A 354 8.67 -7.94 -5.11
CA MET A 354 9.94 -7.41 -5.64
C MET A 354 9.86 -5.92 -5.97
N PHE A 355 8.67 -5.35 -6.15
CA PHE A 355 8.53 -3.97 -6.60
C PHE A 355 8.76 -2.98 -5.46
N PRO A 356 9.45 -1.86 -5.72
CA PRO A 356 9.78 -0.87 -4.70
C PRO A 356 8.57 -0.28 -3.99
N ALA A 357 7.47 -0.01 -4.69
CA ALA A 357 6.29 0.63 -4.10
C ALA A 357 5.65 -0.20 -2.98
N HIS A 358 5.59 -1.53 -3.12
CA HIS A 358 5.14 -2.41 -2.04
C HIS A 358 6.04 -2.25 -0.80
N ASN A 359 7.35 -2.38 -0.99
CA ASN A 359 8.32 -2.31 0.11
C ASN A 359 8.33 -0.94 0.77
N PHE A 360 8.31 0.13 -0.02
CA PHE A 360 8.15 1.51 0.45
C PHE A 360 6.91 1.67 1.34
N TYR A 361 5.75 1.17 0.89
CA TYR A 361 4.52 1.27 1.66
C TYR A 361 4.57 0.45 2.96
N GLN A 362 5.18 -0.73 2.95
CA GLN A 362 5.38 -1.52 4.18
C GLN A 362 6.21 -0.76 5.21
N VAL A 363 7.30 -0.11 4.79
CA VAL A 363 8.13 0.72 5.67
C VAL A 363 7.34 1.91 6.22
N LEU A 364 6.54 2.59 5.38
CA LEU A 364 5.69 3.69 5.83
C LEU A 364 4.66 3.24 6.86
N VAL A 365 3.97 2.12 6.63
CA VAL A 365 2.99 1.59 7.59
C VAL A 365 3.68 1.21 8.91
N ASP A 366 4.88 0.64 8.87
CA ASP A 366 5.66 0.34 10.08
C ASP A 366 5.99 1.62 10.87
N ILE A 367 6.49 2.65 10.19
CA ILE A 367 6.77 3.96 10.80
C ILE A 367 5.50 4.56 11.40
N TRP A 368 4.40 4.62 10.63
CA TRP A 368 3.15 5.25 11.02
C TRP A 368 2.45 4.54 12.17
N SER A 369 2.58 3.22 12.23
CA SER A 369 2.01 2.36 13.29
C SER A 369 2.97 2.10 14.46
N ARG A 370 4.10 2.84 14.54
CA ARG A 370 5.09 2.75 15.62
C ARG A 370 5.70 1.36 15.81
N GLY A 371 5.99 0.68 14.69
CA GLY A 371 6.57 -0.66 14.68
C GLY A 371 5.55 -1.79 14.57
N CYS A 372 4.26 -1.48 14.39
CA CYS A 372 3.20 -2.48 14.20
C CYS A 372 3.03 -2.92 12.74
N ASN A 373 4.16 -3.16 12.08
CA ASN A 373 4.26 -3.88 10.81
C ASN A 373 5.70 -4.36 10.57
N PRO A 374 6.16 -5.46 11.21
CA PRO A 374 7.58 -5.84 11.26
C PRO A 374 8.08 -6.47 9.95
N GLN A 375 7.88 -5.80 8.82
CA GLN A 375 8.30 -6.20 7.48
C GLN A 375 9.59 -5.48 7.04
N LEU A 376 10.16 -4.66 7.92
CA LEU A 376 11.37 -3.87 7.68
C LEU A 376 12.57 -4.75 7.24
N TYR A 377 12.64 -5.97 7.78
CA TYR A 377 13.75 -6.91 7.55
C TYR A 377 13.91 -7.33 6.09
N TYR A 378 12.84 -7.34 5.28
CA TYR A 378 12.94 -7.58 3.84
C TYR A 378 12.72 -6.30 3.02
N ALA A 379 11.89 -5.37 3.51
CA ALA A 379 11.49 -4.22 2.73
C ALA A 379 12.65 -3.27 2.44
N LEU A 380 13.48 -2.96 3.45
CA LEU A 380 14.64 -2.09 3.26
C LEU A 380 15.72 -2.74 2.37
N PRO A 381 16.15 -4.00 2.60
CA PRO A 381 17.12 -4.64 1.71
C PRO A 381 16.71 -4.65 0.24
N ILE A 382 15.42 -4.85 -0.06
CA ILE A 382 14.94 -4.82 -1.45
C ILE A 382 15.07 -3.41 -2.05
N LEU A 383 14.71 -2.37 -1.30
CA LEU A 383 14.88 -0.98 -1.76
C LEU A 383 16.35 -0.64 -2.01
N PHE A 384 17.25 -1.00 -1.10
CA PHE A 384 18.69 -0.80 -1.27
C PHE A 384 19.29 -1.62 -2.41
N ALA A 385 18.83 -2.86 -2.61
CA ALA A 385 19.27 -3.69 -3.73
C ALA A 385 18.94 -3.03 -5.07
N TRP A 386 17.73 -2.49 -5.21
CA TRP A 386 17.34 -1.73 -6.39
C TRP A 386 18.13 -0.44 -6.57
N GLU A 387 18.41 0.28 -5.49
CA GLU A 387 19.25 1.48 -5.53
C GLU A 387 20.67 1.15 -6.01
N LEU A 388 21.27 0.09 -5.49
CA LEU A 388 22.61 -0.37 -5.88
C LEU A 388 22.66 -0.77 -7.36
N VAL A 389 21.68 -1.55 -7.82
CA VAL A 389 21.52 -1.90 -9.24
C VAL A 389 21.37 -0.63 -10.09
N GLY A 390 20.58 0.32 -9.60
CA GLY A 390 20.43 1.67 -10.15
C GLY A 390 21.77 2.35 -10.39
N LEU A 391 22.55 2.53 -9.32
CA LEU A 391 23.83 3.22 -9.34
C LEU A 391 24.85 2.56 -10.28
N VAL A 392 24.91 1.22 -10.29
CA VAL A 392 25.84 0.48 -11.15
C VAL A 392 25.46 0.63 -12.62
N LEU A 393 24.20 0.39 -12.97
CA LEU A 393 23.77 0.40 -14.37
C LEU A 393 23.71 1.82 -14.98
N THR A 394 23.41 2.85 -14.19
CA THR A 394 23.51 4.25 -14.65
C THR A 394 24.97 4.63 -14.90
N SER A 395 25.88 4.26 -13.98
CA SER A 395 27.32 4.55 -14.12
C SER A 395 27.91 3.89 -15.37
N VAL A 396 27.67 2.58 -15.57
CA VAL A 396 28.05 1.85 -16.79
C VAL A 396 27.41 2.49 -18.03
N GLY A 397 26.16 2.91 -17.90
CA GLY A 397 25.40 3.59 -18.94
C GLY A 397 26.01 4.91 -19.41
N VAL A 398 26.60 5.70 -18.51
CA VAL A 398 27.30 6.95 -18.86
C VAL A 398 28.53 6.66 -19.73
N PHE A 399 29.32 5.65 -19.41
CA PHE A 399 30.47 5.25 -20.25
C PHE A 399 30.03 4.87 -21.65
N ARG A 400 28.94 4.09 -21.76
CA ARG A 400 28.33 3.73 -23.04
C ARG A 400 27.91 4.97 -23.84
N ARG A 401 27.16 5.90 -23.24
CA ARG A 401 26.73 7.15 -23.90
C ARG A 401 27.90 8.00 -24.37
N CYS A 402 28.96 8.13 -23.56
CA CYS A 402 30.15 8.88 -23.95
C CYS A 402 30.89 8.25 -25.13
N ARG A 403 31.00 6.91 -25.16
CA ARG A 403 31.62 6.19 -26.28
C ARG A 403 30.87 6.44 -27.59
N PHE A 404 29.53 6.34 -27.58
CA PHE A 404 28.72 6.60 -28.76
C PHE A 404 28.78 8.07 -29.20
N ALA A 405 28.71 9.01 -28.27
CA ALA A 405 28.77 10.44 -28.57
C ALA A 405 30.11 10.86 -29.17
N ARG A 406 31.23 10.26 -28.71
CA ARG A 406 32.56 10.51 -29.28
C ARG A 406 32.73 9.87 -30.65
N ALA A 407 32.24 8.64 -30.84
CA ALA A 407 32.26 7.98 -32.15
C ALA A 407 31.49 8.79 -33.20
N ALA A 408 30.29 9.28 -32.86
CA ALA A 408 29.47 10.10 -33.75
C ALA A 408 30.04 11.50 -34.05
N ARG A 409 31.04 11.96 -33.28
CA ARG A 409 31.76 13.21 -33.56
C ARG A 409 32.98 12.98 -34.46
N ALA A 410 33.51 11.76 -34.49
CA ALA A 410 34.68 11.39 -35.27
C ALA A 410 34.31 10.99 -36.72
N SER A 411 33.05 10.59 -36.96
CA SER A 411 32.41 10.49 -38.28
C SER A 411 31.89 11.83 -38.75
#